data_AF-A0AB33XIV1-F1
#
_entry.id   AF-A0AB33XIV1-F1
#
_cell.length_a   1.000
_cell.length_b   1.000
_cell.length_c   1.000
_cell.angle_alpha   90.00
_cell.angle_beta   90.00
_cell.angle_gamma   90.00
#
_symmetry.space_group_name_H-M   'P 1'
#
loop_
_entity.id
_entity.type
_entity.pdbx_description
1 polymer ?
#
loop_
_entity_poly.entity_id
_entity_poly.type
_entity_poly.pdbx_seq_one_letter_code
_entity_poly.pdbx_strand_id
1 'polypeptide(L)'
;MPNNALLQIKQDTLSLIDDLKVSCTSFGLGNDGNEYKIITQCFLYKFLCDKFEFFFETKFPNKTIRDYKDFNEEEKEDFFLTLSDKQLPKLAYDELLSYLFEKHFNDNDLHQS
;
A
#
# COMPACT_ATOMS: atom_id res chain seq x y z
N MET A 1 -9.78 -16.38 -26.24
CA MET A 1 -8.52 -15.60 -26.23
C MET A 1 -7.92 -15.73 -24.84
N PRO A 2 -6.61 -16.03 -24.68
CA PRO A 2 -5.99 -15.92 -23.37
C PRO A 2 -6.18 -14.48 -22.89
N ASN A 3 -6.50 -14.33 -21.60
CA ASN A 3 -6.90 -13.04 -21.05
C ASN A 3 -5.67 -12.13 -21.00
N ASN A 4 -5.44 -11.32 -22.04
CA ASN A 4 -4.26 -10.45 -22.20
C ASN A 4 -4.01 -9.58 -20.96
N ALA A 5 -5.07 -9.19 -20.24
CA ALA A 5 -4.98 -8.45 -18.98
C ALA A 5 -4.27 -9.25 -17.87
N LEU A 6 -4.56 -10.55 -17.73
CA LEU A 6 -3.90 -11.39 -16.72
C LEU A 6 -2.41 -11.58 -17.05
N LEU A 7 -2.08 -11.70 -18.34
CA LEU A 7 -0.71 -11.78 -18.79
C LEU A 7 0.05 -10.48 -18.49
N GLN A 8 -0.57 -9.34 -18.74
CA GLN A 8 0.00 -8.03 -18.44
C GLN A 8 0.24 -7.84 -16.94
N ILE A 9 -0.77 -8.11 -16.09
CA ILE A 9 -0.63 -8.02 -14.62
C ILE A 9 0.52 -8.89 -14.12
N LYS A 10 0.66 -10.11 -14.68
CA LYS A 10 1.77 -10.99 -14.32
C LYS A 10 3.12 -10.39 -14.72
N GLN A 11 3.23 -9.83 -15.93
CA GLN A 11 4.46 -9.19 -16.41
C GLN A 11 4.82 -7.98 -15.55
N ASP A 12 3.85 -7.11 -15.24
CA ASP A 12 4.05 -5.93 -14.41
C ASP A 12 4.50 -6.32 -12.98
N THR A 13 3.89 -7.38 -12.42
CA THR A 13 4.28 -7.93 -11.11
C THR A 13 5.72 -8.44 -11.12
N LEU A 14 6.14 -9.14 -12.18
CA LEU A 14 7.51 -9.64 -12.31
C LEU A 14 8.51 -8.48 -12.46
N SER A 15 8.16 -7.46 -13.26
CA SER A 15 8.99 -6.26 -13.41
C SER A 15 9.19 -5.54 -12.07
N LEU A 16 8.11 -5.37 -11.30
CA LEU A 16 8.18 -4.76 -9.96
C LEU A 16 9.07 -5.56 -9.02
N ILE A 17 9.01 -6.90 -9.05
CA ILE A 17 9.90 -7.74 -8.25
C ILE A 17 11.36 -7.49 -8.67
N ASP A 18 11.65 -7.49 -9.96
CA ASP A 18 13.02 -7.29 -10.44
C ASP A 18 13.56 -5.89 -10.09
N ASP A 19 12.74 -4.85 -10.16
CA ASP A 19 13.11 -3.49 -9.73
C ASP A 19 13.45 -3.44 -8.22
N LEU A 20 12.66 -4.13 -7.39
CA LEU A 20 12.93 -4.23 -5.95
C LEU A 20 14.22 -5.02 -5.66
N LYS A 21 14.53 -6.07 -6.43
CA LYS A 21 15.78 -6.82 -6.32
C LYS A 21 16.99 -5.98 -6.67
N VAL A 22 16.89 -5.19 -7.76
CA VAL A 22 17.94 -4.26 -8.17
C VAL A 22 18.19 -3.23 -7.06
N SER A 23 17.12 -2.68 -6.46
CA SER A 23 17.22 -1.78 -5.33
C SER A 23 17.92 -2.44 -4.13
N CYS A 24 17.49 -3.63 -3.70
CA CYS A 24 18.13 -4.36 -2.60
C CYS A 24 19.61 -4.62 -2.86
N THR A 25 19.96 -5.03 -4.10
CA THR A 25 21.35 -5.25 -4.51
C THR A 25 22.17 -3.96 -4.43
N SER A 26 21.60 -2.82 -4.85
CA SER A 26 22.28 -1.52 -4.79
C SER A 26 22.64 -1.07 -3.38
N PHE A 27 21.87 -1.52 -2.37
CA PHE A 27 22.13 -1.27 -0.95
C PHE A 27 22.90 -2.41 -0.26
N GLY A 28 23.47 -3.36 -1.03
CA GLY A 28 24.31 -4.45 -0.51
C GLY A 28 23.54 -5.61 0.12
N LEU A 29 22.23 -5.72 -0.14
CA LEU A 29 21.35 -6.76 0.40
C LEU A 29 21.03 -7.88 -0.60
N GLY A 30 21.67 -7.88 -1.77
CA GLY A 30 21.39 -8.84 -2.84
C GLY A 30 21.76 -10.29 -2.48
N ASN A 31 20.91 -11.23 -2.92
CA ASN A 31 20.99 -12.67 -2.71
C ASN A 31 21.05 -13.12 -1.23
N ASP A 32 20.62 -12.27 -0.30
CA ASP A 32 20.51 -12.59 1.13
C ASP A 32 19.04 -12.82 1.54
N GLY A 33 18.82 -13.52 2.65
CA GLY A 33 17.49 -13.69 3.24
C GLY A 33 16.79 -12.37 3.59
N ASN A 34 17.54 -11.27 3.74
CA ASN A 34 16.98 -9.93 3.91
C ASN A 34 16.32 -9.39 2.64
N GLU A 35 16.83 -9.66 1.44
CA GLU A 35 16.18 -9.29 0.16
C GLU A 35 14.77 -9.88 0.09
N TYR A 36 14.66 -11.19 0.33
CA TYR A 36 13.38 -11.89 0.31
C TYR A 36 12.39 -11.33 1.34
N LYS A 37 12.87 -11.02 2.56
CA LYS A 37 12.04 -10.42 3.61
C LYS A 37 11.52 -9.04 3.20
N ILE A 38 12.38 -8.17 2.68
CA ILE A 38 12.01 -6.83 2.24
C ILE A 38 10.96 -6.92 1.14
N ILE A 39 11.22 -7.70 0.09
CA ILE A 39 10.28 -7.85 -1.04
C ILE A 39 8.93 -8.37 -0.52
N THR A 40 8.93 -9.45 0.26
CA THR A 40 7.69 -10.05 0.79
C THR A 40 6.92 -9.08 1.69
N GLN A 41 7.62 -8.33 2.56
CA GLN A 41 7.00 -7.33 3.43
C GLN A 41 6.42 -6.16 2.64
N CYS A 42 7.11 -5.66 1.60
CA CYS A 42 6.59 -4.62 0.72
C CYS A 42 5.28 -5.07 0.04
N PHE A 43 5.25 -6.30 -0.49
CA PHE A 43 4.04 -6.85 -1.12
C PHE A 43 2.91 -7.06 -0.11
N LEU A 44 3.21 -7.59 1.08
CA LEU A 44 2.20 -7.76 2.12
C LEU A 44 1.62 -6.42 2.55
N TYR A 45 2.46 -5.42 2.77
CA TYR A 45 2.04 -4.09 3.17
C TYR A 45 1.20 -3.39 2.08
N LYS A 46 1.61 -3.49 0.82
CA LYS A 46 0.82 -3.00 -0.32
C LYS A 46 -0.54 -3.71 -0.40
N PHE A 47 -0.56 -5.04 -0.25
CA PHE A 47 -1.80 -5.81 -0.25
C PHE A 47 -2.76 -5.37 0.86
N LEU A 48 -2.25 -5.11 2.06
CA LEU A 48 -3.05 -4.61 3.17
C LEU A 48 -3.61 -3.21 2.89
N CYS A 49 -2.80 -2.31 2.32
CA CYS A 49 -3.27 -0.98 1.88
C CYS A 49 -4.38 -1.09 0.82
N ASP A 50 -4.21 -1.96 -0.18
CA ASP A 50 -5.20 -2.15 -1.26
C ASP A 50 -6.51 -2.72 -0.74
N LYS A 51 -6.43 -3.63 0.23
CA LYS A 51 -7.62 -4.16 0.90
C LYS A 51 -8.33 -3.09 1.71
N PHE A 52 -7.58 -2.28 2.46
CA PHE A 52 -8.13 -1.16 3.22
C PHE A 52 -8.92 -0.20 2.30
N GLU A 53 -8.29 0.25 1.21
CA GLU A 53 -8.89 1.14 0.22
C GLU A 53 -10.14 0.52 -0.42
N PHE A 54 -10.06 -0.75 -0.86
CA PHE A 54 -11.20 -1.45 -1.43
C PHE A 54 -12.41 -1.51 -0.48
N PHE A 55 -12.20 -1.81 0.81
CA PHE A 55 -13.28 -1.88 1.78
C PHE A 55 -13.83 -0.49 2.12
N PHE A 56 -12.98 0.53 2.14
CA PHE A 56 -13.39 1.91 2.31
C PHE A 56 -14.34 2.34 1.19
N GLU A 57 -13.94 2.14 -0.07
CA GLU A 57 -14.75 2.51 -1.24
C GLU A 57 -16.04 1.67 -1.34
N THR A 58 -15.99 0.41 -0.89
CA THR A 58 -17.20 -0.43 -0.83
C THR A 58 -18.21 0.07 0.20
N LYS A 59 -17.74 0.51 1.37
CA LYS A 59 -18.58 1.03 2.46
C LYS A 59 -19.06 2.46 2.17
N PHE A 60 -18.24 3.26 1.48
CA PHE A 60 -18.51 4.66 1.14
C PHE A 60 -18.38 4.89 -0.38
N PRO A 61 -19.39 4.51 -1.19
CA PRO A 61 -19.28 4.46 -2.67
C PRO A 61 -18.99 5.79 -3.37
N ASN A 62 -19.17 6.92 -2.68
CA ASN A 62 -18.95 8.27 -3.21
C ASN A 62 -17.71 8.93 -2.59
N LYS A 63 -16.85 8.17 -1.92
CA LYS A 63 -15.65 8.64 -1.27
C LYS A 63 -14.47 7.78 -1.70
N THR A 64 -13.30 8.39 -1.72
CA THR A 64 -12.02 7.75 -1.98
C THR A 64 -11.23 7.68 -0.69
N ILE A 65 -10.18 6.87 -0.65
CA ILE A 65 -9.31 6.76 0.52
C ILE A 65 -8.75 8.12 0.99
N ARG A 66 -8.61 9.09 0.07
CA ARG A 66 -8.15 10.45 0.37
C ARG A 66 -9.10 11.23 1.26
N ASP A 67 -10.39 10.92 1.22
CA ASP A 67 -11.43 11.56 2.02
C ASP A 67 -11.46 11.02 3.46
N TYR A 68 -10.79 9.89 3.74
CA TYR A 68 -10.74 9.31 5.08
C TYR A 68 -10.11 10.25 6.10
N LYS A 69 -9.16 11.11 5.68
CA LYS A 69 -8.52 12.11 6.56
C LYS A 69 -9.52 13.09 7.19
N ASP A 70 -10.65 13.33 6.51
CA ASP A 70 -11.67 14.29 6.92
C ASP A 70 -12.78 13.63 7.75
N PHE A 71 -12.68 12.33 8.05
CA PHE A 71 -13.65 11.60 8.85
C PHE A 71 -13.54 12.01 10.32
N ASN A 72 -14.69 12.13 10.97
CA ASN A 72 -14.75 12.24 12.42
C ASN A 72 -14.48 10.88 13.10
N GLU A 73 -14.34 10.89 14.42
CA GLU A 73 -13.99 9.70 15.18
C GLU A 73 -15.07 8.60 15.14
N GLU A 74 -16.35 8.97 15.07
CA GLU A 74 -17.46 8.01 14.96
C GLU A 74 -17.45 7.31 13.60
N GLU A 75 -17.23 8.07 12.51
CA GLU A 75 -17.12 7.51 11.16
C GLU A 75 -15.90 6.58 11.02
N LYS A 76 -14.78 6.92 11.65
CA LYS A 76 -13.59 6.04 11.70
C LYS A 76 -13.88 4.77 12.48
N GLU A 77 -14.58 4.87 13.61
CA GLU A 77 -14.94 3.72 14.44
C GLU A 77 -15.88 2.76 13.70
N ASP A 78 -16.92 3.26 13.02
CA ASP A 78 -17.81 2.43 12.17
C ASP A 78 -17.02 1.71 11.06
N PHE A 79 -16.07 2.41 10.44
CA PHE A 79 -15.21 1.77 9.46
C PHE A 79 -14.30 0.71 10.08
N PHE A 80 -13.76 0.95 11.27
CA PHE A 80 -12.95 -0.03 11.99
C PHE A 80 -13.70 -1.29 12.37
N LEU A 81 -14.99 -1.19 12.72
CA LEU A 81 -15.84 -2.36 12.93
C LEU A 81 -15.93 -3.19 11.64
N THR A 82 -16.12 -2.53 10.49
CA THR A 82 -16.13 -3.19 9.17
C THR A 82 -14.83 -3.94 8.90
N LEU A 83 -13.66 -3.36 9.21
CA LEU A 83 -12.37 -4.04 9.03
C LEU A 83 -12.21 -5.25 9.95
N SER A 84 -12.66 -5.13 11.20
CA SER A 84 -12.60 -6.19 12.20
C SER A 84 -13.44 -7.39 11.78
N ASP A 85 -14.65 -7.15 11.27
CA ASP A 85 -15.55 -8.19 10.73
C ASP A 85 -14.94 -8.91 9.52
N LYS A 86 -14.11 -8.21 8.74
CA LYS A 86 -13.39 -8.76 7.59
C LYS A 86 -12.03 -9.37 7.95
N GLN A 87 -11.68 -9.43 9.24
CA GLN A 87 -10.41 -9.94 9.76
C GLN A 87 -9.18 -9.26 9.15
N LEU A 88 -9.30 -7.96 8.85
CA LEU A 88 -8.16 -7.17 8.42
C LEU A 88 -7.48 -6.50 9.61
N PRO A 89 -6.14 -6.36 9.57
CA PRO A 89 -5.45 -5.55 10.57
C PRO A 89 -5.92 -4.11 10.49
N LYS A 90 -5.96 -3.46 11.65
CA LYS A 90 -6.17 -2.02 11.72
C LYS A 90 -4.93 -1.35 11.15
N LEU A 91 -5.10 -0.69 10.00
CA LEU A 91 -4.17 0.33 9.54
C LEU A 91 -4.81 1.68 9.82
N ALA A 92 -4.05 2.60 10.40
CA ALA A 92 -4.43 3.99 10.43
C ALA A 92 -4.15 4.63 9.06
N TYR A 93 -4.83 5.72 8.73
CA TYR A 93 -4.66 6.39 7.43
C TYR A 93 -3.25 6.93 7.20
N ASP A 94 -2.61 7.41 8.28
CA ASP A 94 -1.23 7.87 8.26
C ASP A 94 -0.22 6.72 8.09
N GLU A 95 -0.68 5.47 8.18
CA GLU A 95 0.07 4.26 7.87
C GLU A 95 -0.27 3.71 6.49
N LEU A 96 -0.95 4.45 5.61
CA LEU A 96 -1.17 4.02 4.22
C LEU A 96 -0.02 4.48 3.33
N LEU A 97 0.35 3.64 2.36
CA LEU A 97 1.44 3.94 1.43
C LEU A 97 1.24 5.28 0.70
N SER A 98 0.00 5.63 0.34
CA SER A 98 -0.34 6.91 -0.29
C SER A 98 -0.02 8.10 0.61
N TYR A 99 -0.32 8.01 1.90
CA TYR A 99 0.00 9.06 2.87
C TYR A 99 1.49 9.14 3.15
N LEU A 100 2.15 7.99 3.37
CA LEU A 100 3.59 7.94 3.62
C LEU A 100 4.40 8.49 2.44
N PHE A 101 3.96 8.19 1.22
CA PHE A 101 4.53 8.76 0.00
C PHE A 101 4.38 10.28 0.00
N GLU A 102 3.16 10.80 0.15
CA GLU A 102 2.91 12.24 0.17
C GLU A 102 3.73 12.95 1.26
N LYS A 103 3.79 12.38 2.47
CA LYS A 103 4.59 12.91 3.57
C LYS A 103 6.09 12.95 3.22
N HIS A 104 6.65 11.85 2.72
CA HIS A 104 8.07 11.79 2.37
C HIS A 104 8.45 12.79 1.28
N PHE A 105 7.59 13.01 0.27
CA PHE A 105 7.87 14.00 -0.77
C PHE A 105 7.70 15.44 -0.26
N ASN A 106 6.63 15.72 0.50
CA ASN A 106 6.38 17.06 1.05
C ASN A 106 7.41 17.47 2.12
N ASP A 107 7.92 16.53 2.93
CA ASP A 107 8.96 16.79 3.93
C ASP A 107 10.34 17.00 3.28
N ASN A 108 10.62 16.37 2.14
CA ASN A 108 11.89 16.56 1.41
C ASN A 108 11.98 17.89 0.63
N ASP A 109 10.83 18.51 0.30
CA ASP A 109 10.80 19.85 -0.29
C ASP A 109 11.09 20.97 0.73
N LEU A 110 11.00 20.68 2.04
CA LEU A 110 11.33 21.64 3.11
C LEU A 110 12.84 21.73 3.43
N HIS A 111 13.68 20.92 2.79
CA HIS A 111 15.14 20.92 2.97
C HIS A 111 15.93 21.46 1.76
N GLN A 112 15.26 22.09 0.80
CA GLN A 112 15.90 22.88 -0.27
C GLN A 112 15.62 24.38 -0.10
N SER A 113 16.12 24.97 0.99
CA SER A 113 16.26 26.43 1.14
C SER A 113 17.55 26.79 1.84
#